data_AF-A0A519KIS9-F1
#
_entry.id   AF-A0A519KIS9-F1
#
_cell.length_a   1.000
_cell.length_b   1.000
_cell.length_c   1.000
_cell.angle_alpha   90.00
_cell.angle_beta   90.00
_cell.angle_gamma   90.00
#
_symmetry.space_group_name_H-M   'P 1'
#
loop_
_entity.id
_entity.type
_entity.pdbx_description
1 polymer ?
#
loop_
_entity_poly.entity_id
_entity_poly.type
_entity_poly.pdbx_seq_one_letter_code
_entity_poly.pdbx_strand_id
1 'polypeptide(L)'
;MDSSSLSRVLDSAEVQAFATGFPTTMAHLAVTLALLLAGAVIYALFTPWKEIALIREGNAAAAVAFAGVLVGLAIPLAVSLSVSTSIKDIVLWG
;
A
#
# COMPACT_ATOMS: atom_id res chain seq x y z
N MET A 1 -31.56 -22.12 -12.88
CA MET A 1 -30.96 -20.86 -13.37
C MET A 1 -30.47 -21.16 -14.76
N ASP A 2 -31.05 -20.48 -15.75
CA ASP A 2 -30.72 -20.72 -17.15
C ASP A 2 -29.39 -20.03 -17.50
N SER A 3 -28.55 -20.65 -18.32
CA SER A 3 -27.21 -20.13 -18.65
C SER A 3 -27.22 -18.71 -19.23
N SER A 4 -28.30 -18.32 -19.91
CA SER A 4 -28.52 -17.00 -20.50
C SER A 4 -28.79 -15.88 -19.48
N SER A 5 -29.21 -16.20 -18.26
CA SER A 5 -29.35 -15.19 -17.19
C SER A 5 -28.01 -14.92 -16.52
N LEU A 6 -27.16 -15.96 -16.40
CA LEU A 6 -25.83 -15.85 -15.81
C LEU A 6 -24.88 -15.02 -16.68
N SER A 7 -24.91 -15.21 -18.00
CA SER A 7 -24.12 -14.39 -18.93
C SER A 7 -24.48 -12.91 -18.86
N ARG A 8 -25.77 -12.55 -18.84
CA ARG A 8 -26.23 -11.16 -18.70
C ARG A 8 -25.73 -10.48 -17.42
N VAL A 9 -25.59 -11.23 -16.33
CA VAL A 9 -25.05 -10.70 -15.07
C VAL A 9 -23.53 -10.53 -15.17
N LEU A 10 -22.81 -11.48 -15.77
CA LEU A 10 -21.35 -11.35 -15.96
C LEU A 10 -20.98 -10.22 -16.92
N ASP A 11 -21.83 -9.97 -17.92
CA ASP A 11 -21.66 -8.89 -18.91
C ASP A 11 -22.21 -7.54 -18.40
N SER A 12 -22.74 -7.47 -17.18
CA SER A 12 -23.26 -6.23 -16.62
C SER A 12 -22.15 -5.22 -16.41
N ALA A 13 -22.46 -3.93 -16.56
CA ALA A 13 -21.48 -2.84 -16.47
C ALA A 13 -20.78 -2.82 -15.10
N GLU A 14 -21.48 -3.19 -14.04
CA GLU A 14 -20.97 -3.24 -12.68
C GLU A 14 -19.91 -4.34 -12.51
N VAL A 15 -20.18 -5.54 -13.03
CA VAL A 15 -19.24 -6.68 -12.95
C VAL A 15 -18.00 -6.41 -13.77
N GLN A 16 -18.14 -5.84 -14.97
CA GLN A 16 -17.00 -5.49 -15.82
C GLN A 16 -16.16 -4.35 -15.24
N ALA A 17 -16.79 -3.34 -14.65
CA ALA A 17 -16.08 -2.26 -13.96
C ALA A 17 -15.26 -2.78 -12.77
N PHE A 18 -15.82 -3.71 -11.99
CA PHE A 18 -15.08 -4.36 -10.91
C PHE A 18 -13.95 -5.26 -11.45
N ALA A 19 -14.22 -6.09 -12.45
CA ALA A 19 -13.24 -7.01 -13.03
C ALA A 19 -12.00 -6.30 -13.58
N THR A 20 -12.17 -5.09 -14.10
CA THR A 20 -11.07 -4.25 -14.63
C THR A 20 -10.43 -3.37 -13.56
N GLY A 21 -11.22 -2.79 -12.65
CA GLY A 21 -10.73 -1.92 -11.57
C GLY A 21 -9.98 -2.70 -10.48
N PHE A 22 -10.48 -3.88 -10.09
CA PHE A 22 -9.95 -4.63 -8.96
C PHE A 22 -8.47 -5.03 -9.12
N PRO A 23 -8.02 -5.63 -10.24
CA PRO A 23 -6.60 -5.94 -10.42
C PRO A 23 -5.72 -4.70 -10.38
N THR A 24 -6.19 -3.58 -10.94
CA THR A 24 -5.48 -2.31 -10.96
C THR A 24 -5.31 -1.75 -9.54
N THR A 25 -6.40 -1.70 -8.76
CA THR A 25 -6.34 -1.27 -7.35
C THR A 25 -5.43 -2.17 -6.52
N MET A 26 -5.48 -3.49 -6.73
CA MET A 26 -4.59 -4.44 -6.05
C MET A 26 -3.12 -4.22 -6.42
N ALA A 27 -2.81 -3.98 -7.70
CA ALA A 27 -1.44 -3.70 -8.14
C ALA A 27 -0.91 -2.39 -7.53
N HIS A 28 -1.71 -1.32 -7.56
CA HIS A 28 -1.35 -0.05 -6.93
C HIS A 28 -1.15 -0.20 -5.41
N LEU A 29 -2.08 -0.85 -4.72
CA LEU A 29 -1.96 -1.12 -3.28
C LEU A 29 -0.69 -1.92 -2.95
N ALA A 30 -0.42 -2.98 -3.71
CA ALA A 30 0.75 -3.84 -3.49
C ALA A 30 2.05 -3.05 -3.64
N VAL A 31 2.17 -2.23 -4.68
CA VAL A 31 3.36 -1.39 -4.92
C VAL A 31 3.53 -0.36 -3.81
N THR A 32 2.46 0.36 -3.43
CA THR A 32 2.51 1.34 -2.34
C THR A 32 2.93 0.72 -1.01
N LEU A 33 2.38 -0.46 -0.66
CA LEU A 33 2.78 -1.18 0.56
C LEU A 33 4.22 -1.69 0.48
N ALA A 34 4.66 -2.15 -0.69
CA ALA A 34 6.05 -2.57 -0.90
C ALA A 34 7.02 -1.40 -0.71
N LEU A 35 6.68 -0.20 -1.22
CA LEU A 35 7.47 1.02 -1.01
C LEU A 35 7.47 1.45 0.46
N LEU A 36 6.34 1.38 1.16
CA LEU A 36 6.28 1.67 2.60
C LEU A 36 7.20 0.74 3.39
N LEU A 37 7.13 -0.57 3.14
CA LEU A 37 7.98 -1.55 3.80
C LEU A 37 9.45 -1.35 3.45
N ALA A 38 9.77 -1.09 2.17
CA ALA A 38 11.14 -0.83 1.74
C ALA A 38 11.70 0.43 2.42
N GLY A 39 10.92 1.53 2.46
CA GLY A 39 11.29 2.76 3.15
C GLY A 39 11.50 2.55 4.65
N ALA A 40 10.63 1.79 5.31
CA ALA A 40 10.77 1.45 6.73
C ALA A 40 12.03 0.60 7.01
N VAL A 41 12.32 -0.38 6.15
CA VAL A 41 13.52 -1.21 6.26
C VAL A 41 14.78 -0.38 6.02
N ILE A 42 14.80 0.44 4.97
CA ILE A 42 15.92 1.36 4.70
C ILE A 42 16.14 2.29 5.89
N TYR A 43 15.07 2.88 6.43
CA TYR A 43 15.15 3.72 7.61
C TYR A 43 15.78 2.97 8.79
N ALA A 44 15.24 1.82 9.17
CA ALA A 44 15.72 1.04 10.31
C ALA A 44 17.17 0.52 10.15
N LEU A 45 17.64 0.35 8.91
CA LEU A 45 19.01 -0.07 8.62
C LEU A 45 20.01 1.08 8.66
N PHE A 46 19.62 2.26 8.18
CA PHE A 46 20.51 3.42 8.07
C PHE A 46 20.52 4.31 9.32
N THR A 47 19.44 4.33 10.10
CA THR A 47 19.45 5.08 11.35
C THR A 47 20.32 4.36 12.39
N PRO A 48 21.11 5.10 13.18
CA PRO A 48 22.00 4.49 14.18
C PRO A 48 21.22 3.92 15.38
N TRP A 49 19.92 4.18 15.47
CA TRP A 49 19.06 3.80 16.58
C TRP A 49 18.53 2.39 16.37
N LYS A 50 18.76 1.49 17.35
CA LYS A 50 18.26 0.10 17.29
C LYS A 50 16.79 0.02 17.68
N GLU A 51 15.92 0.74 16.98
CA GLU A 51 14.50 0.89 17.32
C GLU A 51 13.80 -0.46 17.40
N ILE A 52 14.02 -1.35 16.42
CA ILE A 52 13.43 -2.70 16.42
C ILE A 52 13.87 -3.52 17.64
N ALA A 53 15.13 -3.40 18.06
CA ALA A 53 15.61 -4.10 19.25
C ALA A 53 14.96 -3.53 20.52
N LEU A 54 14.92 -2.20 20.65
CA LEU A 54 14.29 -1.50 21.78
C LEU A 54 12.78 -1.79 21.87
N ILE A 55 12.09 -1.86 20.74
CA ILE A 55 10.67 -2.24 20.68
C ILE A 55 10.49 -3.67 21.20
N ARG A 56 11.37 -4.60 20.81
CA ARG A 56 11.35 -5.99 21.30
C ARG A 56 11.68 -6.10 22.79
N GLU A 57 12.44 -5.15 23.34
CA GLU A 57 12.70 -5.01 24.78
C GLU A 57 11.56 -4.33 25.55
N GLY A 58 10.47 -3.94 24.86
CA GLY A 58 9.29 -3.31 25.48
C GLY A 58 9.38 -1.80 25.63
N ASN A 59 10.31 -1.14 24.95
CA ASN A 59 10.42 0.32 24.99
C ASN A 59 9.29 0.98 24.18
N ALA A 60 8.29 1.49 24.89
CA ALA A 60 7.15 2.17 24.29
C ALA A 60 7.53 3.45 23.53
N ALA A 61 8.55 4.19 24.00
CA ALA A 61 9.00 5.41 23.33
C ALA A 61 9.59 5.11 21.94
N ALA A 62 10.39 4.03 21.83
CA ALA A 62 10.92 3.57 20.54
C ALA A 62 9.79 3.11 19.60
N ALA A 63 8.75 2.45 20.12
CA ALA A 63 7.60 2.02 19.33
C ALA A 63 6.82 3.21 18.76
N VAL A 64 6.53 4.22 19.58
CA VAL A 64 5.81 5.42 19.16
C VAL A 64 6.64 6.24 18.16
N ALA A 65 7.95 6.36 18.38
CA ALA A 65 8.85 7.04 17.45
C ALA A 65 8.87 6.35 16.07
N PHE A 66 9.06 5.03 16.04
CA PHE A 66 9.06 4.28 14.79
C PHE A 66 7.69 4.30 14.10
N ALA A 67 6.59 4.26 14.85
CA ALA A 67 5.25 4.45 14.28
C ALA A 67 5.09 5.84 13.63
N GLY A 68 5.65 6.89 14.25
CA GLY A 68 5.71 8.23 13.65
C GLY A 68 6.45 8.26 12.31
N VAL A 69 7.54 7.49 12.20
CA VAL A 69 8.28 7.31 10.94
C VAL A 69 7.42 6.61 9.89
N LEU A 70 6.75 5.51 10.24
CA LEU A 70 5.85 4.80 9.32
C LEU A 70 4.73 5.71 8.82
N VAL A 71 4.13 6.51 9.70
CA VAL A 71 3.10 7.49 9.31
C VAL A 71 3.69 8.56 8.40
N GLY A 72 4.87 9.09 8.73
CA GLY A 72 5.58 10.07 7.91
C GLY A 72 5.87 9.57 6.50
N LEU A 73 6.24 8.30 6.35
CA LEU A 73 6.44 7.64 5.05
C LEU A 73 5.11 7.37 4.33
N ALA A 74 4.06 7.01 5.07
CA ALA A 74 2.76 6.68 4.49
C ALA A 74 2.02 7.89 3.90
N ILE A 75 2.24 9.11 4.41
CA ILE A 75 1.58 10.33 3.91
C ILE A 75 1.88 10.62 2.43
N PRO A 76 3.15 10.78 1.99
CA PRO A 76 3.45 11.03 0.58
C PRO A 76 3.02 9.86 -0.31
N LEU A 77 3.21 8.61 0.16
CA LEU A 77 2.74 7.41 -0.53
C LEU A 77 1.21 7.43 -0.77
N ALA A 78 0.42 7.85 0.23
CA ALA A 78 -1.03 7.97 0.12
C ALA A 78 -1.44 9.08 -0.86
N VAL A 79 -0.75 10.22 -0.82
CA VAL A 79 -1.00 11.32 -1.77
C VAL A 79 -0.68 10.85 -3.20
N SER A 80 0.48 10.24 -3.41
CA SER A 80 0.90 9.67 -4.70
C SER A 80 -0.13 8.66 -5.23
N LEU A 81 -0.53 7.70 -4.40
CA LEU A 81 -1.55 6.70 -4.74
C LEU A 81 -2.90 7.35 -5.12
N SER A 82 -3.32 8.42 -4.46
CA SER A 82 -4.63 9.05 -4.69
C SER A 82 -4.78 9.72 -6.06
N VAL A 83 -3.67 10.14 -6.67
CA VAL A 83 -3.65 10.86 -7.96
C VAL A 83 -3.00 10.07 -9.09
N SER A 84 -2.45 8.90 -8.80
CA SER A 84 -1.73 8.07 -9.78
C SER A 84 -2.68 7.36 -10.73
N THR A 85 -2.33 7.35 -12.00
CA THR A 85 -3.03 6.58 -13.04
C THR A 85 -2.24 5.35 -13.49
N SER A 86 -0.97 5.26 -13.09
CA SER A 86 -0.09 4.14 -13.40
C SER A 86 0.83 3.78 -12.22
N ILE A 87 1.32 2.53 -12.22
CA ILE A 87 2.32 2.05 -11.26
C ILE A 87 3.60 2.92 -11.28
N LYS A 88 4.00 3.44 -12.45
CA LYS A 88 5.19 4.27 -12.59
C LYS A 88 5.06 5.58 -11.82
N ASP A 89 3.87 6.15 -11.78
CA ASP A 89 3.61 7.38 -11.03
C ASP A 89 3.82 7.13 -9.54
N ILE A 90 3.31 6.00 -9.03
CA ILE A 90 3.49 5.58 -7.63
C ILE A 90 4.97 5.35 -7.30
N VAL A 91 5.73 4.69 -8.18
CA VAL A 91 7.15 4.39 -7.92
C VAL A 91 8.03 5.64 -7.96
N LEU A 92 7.71 6.62 -8.81
CA LEU A 92 8.52 7.84 -8.96
C LEU A 92 8.18 8.91 -7.92
N TRP A 93 6.91 9.02 -7.53
CA TRP A 93 6.42 10.09 -6.65
C TRP A 93 6.03 9.63 -5.24
N GLY A 94 5.94 8.31 -5.03
CA GLY A 94 5.63 7.70 -3.74
C GLY A 94 6.77 7.76 -2.74
#